data_AF-A0AA88L5I1-F1
#
_entry.id   AF-A0AA88L5I1-F1
#
_cell.length_a   1.000
_cell.length_b   1.000
_cell.length_c   1.000
_cell.angle_alpha   90.00
_cell.angle_beta   90.00
_cell.angle_gamma   90.00
#
_symmetry.space_group_name_H-M   'P 1'
#
loop_
_entity.id
_entity.type
_entity.pdbx_description
1 polymer ?
#
loop_
_entity_poly.entity_id
_entity_poly.type
_entity_poly.pdbx_seq_one_letter_code
_entity_poly.pdbx_strand_id
1 'polypeptide(L)'
;MGRIYGEPMRQFLAEGGWKDLKDSIEQYGEKNPLTKLHLDLTGLDPTDSFSKVPYEKGSTVIWYWDELYEDSELFDKFIRYFLSKWKFQSITLHNLFETILEFTRKEAPLDVYTKLLNMNTTAWFEEPGLPPYKPEWLKLGIRSRYKPIVEQVFRFTESQGRIYFNQQLFRDMYDWKEQRVETIETYHRIKNRWMFITGYLVGRELKLFC
;
A
#
# COMPACT_ATOMS: atom_id res chain seq x y z
N MET A 1 -2.35 15.37 7.04
CA MET A 1 -2.19 15.72 5.61
C MET A 1 -3.35 15.22 4.75
N GLY A 2 -3.64 13.92 4.67
CA GLY A 2 -4.76 13.40 3.85
C GLY A 2 -6.14 14.00 4.16
N ARG A 3 -6.49 14.20 5.44
CA ARG A 3 -7.76 14.85 5.82
C ARG A 3 -7.82 16.36 5.53
N ILE A 4 -6.66 17.03 5.40
CA ILE A 4 -6.56 18.49 5.22
C ILE A 4 -6.46 18.84 3.73
N TYR A 5 -5.62 18.10 3.00
CA TYR A 5 -5.27 18.38 1.60
C TYR A 5 -5.76 17.29 0.62
N GLY A 6 -6.49 16.29 1.11
CA GLY A 6 -7.05 15.21 0.33
C GLY A 6 -6.11 14.00 0.18
N GLU A 7 -6.71 12.90 -0.28
CA GLU A 7 -6.04 11.63 -0.54
C GLU A 7 -4.85 11.72 -1.51
N PRO A 8 -4.85 12.58 -2.57
CA PRO A 8 -3.67 12.75 -3.41
C PRO A 8 -2.45 13.22 -2.62
N MET A 9 -2.61 14.19 -1.71
CA MET A 9 -1.47 14.67 -0.92
C MET A 9 -0.91 13.58 0.00
N ARG A 10 -1.78 12.71 0.55
CA ARG A 10 -1.35 11.55 1.36
C ARG A 10 -0.46 10.61 0.55
N GLN A 11 -0.90 10.26 -0.66
CA GLN A 11 -0.16 9.38 -1.54
C GLN A 11 1.16 10.02 -2.00
N PHE A 12 1.19 11.35 -2.24
CA PHE A 12 2.41 12.04 -2.67
C PHE A 12 3.51 11.97 -1.62
N LEU A 13 3.13 12.18 -0.36
CA LEU A 13 4.06 12.04 0.76
C LEU A 13 4.52 10.58 0.93
N ALA A 14 3.64 9.61 0.71
CA ALA A 14 4.00 8.19 0.77
C ALA A 14 4.96 7.78 -0.36
N GLU A 15 4.79 8.31 -1.58
CA GLU A 15 5.73 8.09 -2.69
C GLU A 15 7.11 8.70 -2.40
N GLY A 16 7.13 9.92 -1.84
CA GLY A 16 8.36 10.55 -1.38
C GLY A 16 9.07 9.72 -0.29
N GLY A 17 8.31 9.22 0.68
CA GLY A 17 8.81 8.34 1.74
C GLY A 17 9.39 7.02 1.22
N TRP A 18 8.77 6.42 0.21
CA TRP A 18 9.34 5.23 -0.44
C TRP A 18 10.65 5.49 -1.15
N LYS A 19 10.76 6.63 -1.84
CA LYS A 19 12.03 7.02 -2.46
C LYS A 19 13.11 7.17 -1.38
N ASP A 20 12.80 7.86 -0.29
CA ASP A 20 13.69 8.04 0.86
C ASP A 20 14.12 6.70 1.49
N LEU A 21 13.21 5.72 1.57
CA LEU A 21 13.52 4.36 2.02
C LEU A 21 14.53 3.69 1.09
N LYS A 22 14.29 3.79 -0.22
CA LYS A 22 15.13 3.16 -1.24
C LYS A 22 16.55 3.74 -1.23
N ASP A 23 16.65 5.07 -1.20
CA ASP A 23 17.93 5.78 -1.13
C ASP A 23 18.69 5.41 0.17
N SER A 24 17.98 5.29 1.30
CA SER A 24 18.59 4.87 2.57
C SER A 24 19.12 3.42 2.51
N ILE A 25 18.35 2.49 1.95
CA ILE A 25 18.76 1.09 1.81
C ILE A 25 19.96 0.97 0.86
N GLU A 26 19.97 1.72 -0.24
CA GLU A 26 21.10 1.75 -1.18
C GLU A 26 22.38 2.28 -0.50
N GLN A 27 22.25 3.27 0.40
CA GLN A 27 23.37 3.81 1.18
C GLN A 27 23.94 2.79 2.19
N TYR A 28 23.10 2.05 2.90
CA TYR A 28 23.55 1.03 3.87
C TYR A 28 23.98 -0.29 3.20
N GLY A 29 23.42 -0.59 2.03
CA GLY A 29 23.48 -1.88 1.35
C GLY A 29 22.28 -2.77 1.69
N GLU A 30 21.69 -3.41 0.67
CA GLU A 30 20.44 -4.17 0.78
C GLU A 30 20.47 -5.32 1.80
N LYS A 31 21.65 -5.87 2.08
CA LYS A 31 21.84 -6.99 3.02
C LYS A 31 22.26 -6.55 4.42
N ASN A 32 22.39 -5.24 4.65
CA ASN A 32 22.85 -4.72 5.93
C ASN A 32 21.77 -4.93 7.01
N PRO A 33 22.10 -5.52 8.17
CA PRO A 33 21.15 -5.72 9.28
C PRO A 33 20.45 -4.43 9.76
N LEU A 34 21.07 -3.26 9.59
CA LEU A 34 20.47 -1.96 9.94
C LEU A 34 19.30 -1.56 9.03
N THR A 35 19.05 -2.31 7.95
CA THR A 35 17.90 -2.11 7.06
C THR A 35 16.69 -3.00 7.42
N LYS A 36 16.79 -3.80 8.51
CA LYS A 36 15.65 -4.50 9.09
C LYS A 36 14.72 -3.52 9.80
N LEU A 37 13.45 -3.87 9.95
CA LEU A 37 12.50 -3.06 10.71
C LEU A 37 12.56 -3.40 12.21
N HIS A 38 12.78 -4.68 12.55
CA HIS A 38 13.13 -5.11 13.90
C HIS A 38 14.65 -5.24 13.99
N LEU A 39 15.27 -4.33 14.73
CA LEU A 39 16.73 -4.26 14.88
C LEU A 39 17.17 -5.04 16.13
N ASP A 40 18.24 -5.81 15.97
CA ASP A 40 19.04 -6.29 17.09
C ASP A 40 20.21 -5.31 17.29
N LEU A 41 20.15 -4.55 18.39
CA LEU A 41 21.17 -3.56 18.75
C LEU A 41 22.20 -4.11 19.74
N THR A 42 22.24 -5.43 19.96
CA THR A 42 23.19 -6.05 20.89
C THR A 42 24.63 -5.76 20.44
N GLY A 43 25.37 -4.99 21.24
CA GLY A 43 26.75 -4.62 20.95
C GLY A 43 26.94 -3.50 19.92
N LEU A 44 25.86 -2.81 19.54
CA LEU A 44 25.89 -1.63 18.66
C LEU A 44 25.55 -0.35 19.44
N ASP A 45 26.12 0.78 19.03
CA ASP A 45 25.67 2.07 19.53
C ASP A 45 24.29 2.40 18.94
N PRO A 46 23.26 2.73 19.76
CA PRO A 46 21.96 3.13 19.26
C PRO A 46 22.01 4.27 18.23
N THR A 47 23.01 5.16 18.30
CA THR A 47 23.14 6.26 17.34
C THR A 47 23.43 5.79 15.92
N ASP A 48 24.10 4.64 15.78
CA ASP A 48 24.45 4.06 14.47
C ASP A 48 23.22 3.49 13.74
N SER A 49 22.13 3.25 14.49
CA SER A 49 20.86 2.75 13.95
C SER A 49 19.91 3.85 13.45
N PHE A 50 20.24 5.13 13.68
CA PHE A 50 19.41 6.24 13.21
C PHE A 50 19.40 6.29 11.68
N SER A 51 18.23 6.07 11.09
CA SER A 51 18.02 6.18 9.66
C SER A 51 16.55 6.46 9.35
N LYS A 52 16.23 6.68 8.07
CA LYS A 52 14.84 6.76 7.61
C LYS A 52 14.17 5.37 7.51
N VAL A 53 14.93 4.27 7.59
CA VAL A 53 14.39 2.91 7.43
C VAL A 53 13.23 2.60 8.38
N PRO A 54 13.33 2.76 9.72
CA PRO A 54 12.22 2.43 10.61
C PRO A 54 10.97 3.29 10.36
N TYR A 55 11.15 4.54 9.93
CA TYR A 55 10.06 5.44 9.60
C TYR A 55 9.32 4.98 8.34
N GLU A 56 10.05 4.78 7.24
CA GLU A 56 9.44 4.54 5.93
C GLU A 56 9.03 3.07 5.73
N LYS A 57 9.84 2.12 6.21
CA LYS A 57 9.48 0.69 6.19
C LYS A 57 8.34 0.42 7.16
N GLY A 58 8.33 1.06 8.33
CA GLY A 58 7.22 1.02 9.28
C GLY A 58 5.93 1.63 8.71
N SER A 59 6.03 2.80 8.08
CA SER A 59 4.91 3.43 7.36
C SER A 59 4.31 2.50 6.29
N THR A 60 5.15 1.78 5.56
CA THR A 60 4.71 0.81 4.54
C THR A 60 3.89 -0.33 5.13
N VAL A 61 4.26 -0.84 6.32
CA VAL A 61 3.48 -1.87 7.03
C VAL A 61 2.07 -1.36 7.37
N ILE A 62 2.00 -0.15 7.94
CA ILE A 62 0.72 0.46 8.33
C ILE A 62 -0.14 0.74 7.09
N TRP A 63 0.48 1.20 5.99
CA TRP A 63 -0.20 1.40 4.71
C TRP A 63 -0.79 0.09 4.16
N TYR A 64 -0.01 -0.99 4.20
CA TYR A 64 -0.46 -2.30 3.76
C TYR A 64 -1.67 -2.79 4.58
N TRP A 65 -1.68 -2.56 5.90
CA TRP A 65 -2.84 -2.89 6.72
C TRP A 65 -4.06 -2.02 6.42
N ASP A 66 -3.90 -0.72 6.22
CA ASP A 66 -4.98 0.18 5.79
C ASP A 66 -5.61 -0.34 4.48
N GLU A 67 -4.79 -0.73 3.50
CA GLU A 67 -5.26 -1.31 2.25
C GLU A 67 -5.94 -2.66 2.42
N LEU A 68 -5.45 -3.52 3.32
CA LEU A 68 -6.09 -4.81 3.61
C LEU A 68 -7.49 -4.67 4.18
N TYR A 69 -7.74 -3.62 4.95
CA TYR A 69 -9.05 -3.36 5.56
C TYR A 69 -10.08 -2.88 4.52
N GLU A 70 -9.64 -2.21 3.45
CA GLU A 70 -10.49 -1.61 2.41
C GLU A 70 -11.56 -0.62 2.94
N ASP A 71 -11.48 -0.25 4.22
CA ASP A 71 -12.39 0.61 4.96
C ASP A 71 -11.60 1.50 5.93
N SER A 72 -11.48 2.78 5.58
CA SER A 72 -10.73 3.77 6.35
C SER A 72 -11.33 4.04 7.73
N GLU A 73 -12.65 3.92 7.90
CA GLU A 73 -13.29 4.15 9.20
C GLU A 73 -13.04 2.97 10.15
N LEU A 74 -13.09 1.74 9.61
CA LEU A 74 -12.76 0.55 10.37
C LEU A 74 -11.28 0.54 10.78
N PHE A 75 -10.37 0.95 9.89
CA PHE A 75 -8.96 1.07 10.24
C PHE A 75 -8.71 2.20 11.26
N ASP A 76 -9.38 3.35 11.12
CA ASP A 76 -9.35 4.40 12.15
C ASP A 76 -9.87 3.90 13.52
N LYS A 77 -10.87 3.01 13.53
CA LYS A 77 -11.37 2.37 14.75
C LYS A 77 -10.32 1.45 15.38
N PHE A 78 -9.56 0.70 14.59
CA PHE A 78 -8.40 -0.07 15.06
C PHE A 78 -7.36 0.85 15.72
N ILE A 79 -6.98 1.96 15.07
CA ILE A 79 -5.98 2.89 15.62
C ILE A 79 -6.43 3.44 16.98
N ARG A 80 -7.70 3.83 17.11
CA ARG A 80 -8.26 4.29 18.40
C ARG A 80 -8.28 3.19 19.46
N TYR A 81 -8.64 1.97 19.08
CA TYR A 81 -8.63 0.81 19.96
C TYR A 81 -7.22 0.51 20.47
N PHE A 82 -6.24 0.47 19.57
CA PHE A 82 -4.83 0.24 19.89
C PHE A 82 -4.28 1.29 20.85
N LEU A 83 -4.46 2.58 20.54
CA LEU A 83 -4.00 3.68 21.40
C LEU A 83 -4.70 3.67 22.76
N SER A 84 -5.98 3.32 22.82
CA SER A 84 -6.73 3.24 24.08
C SER A 84 -6.27 2.07 24.95
N LYS A 85 -5.92 0.93 24.34
CA LYS A 85 -5.44 -0.28 25.02
C LYS A 85 -4.06 -0.07 25.65
N TRP A 86 -3.17 0.64 24.95
CA TRP A 86 -1.75 0.75 25.32
C TRP A 86 -1.34 2.13 25.86
N LYS A 87 -2.29 3.04 26.09
CA LYS A 87 -1.99 4.35 26.71
C LYS A 87 -1.23 4.17 28.03
N PHE A 88 -0.20 5.00 28.22
CA PHE A 88 0.66 4.99 29.42
C PHE A 88 1.45 3.69 29.65
N GLN A 89 1.68 2.90 28.58
CA GLN A 89 2.48 1.68 28.64
C GLN A 89 3.59 1.69 27.58
N SER A 90 4.63 0.91 27.83
CA SER A 90 5.65 0.55 26.82
C SER A 90 5.24 -0.75 26.14
N ILE A 91 5.49 -0.85 24.85
CA ILE A 91 5.05 -1.99 24.03
C ILE A 91 6.17 -2.53 23.17
N THR A 92 5.97 -3.76 22.69
CA THR A 92 6.84 -4.43 21.72
C THR A 92 6.13 -4.61 20.38
N LEU A 93 6.88 -4.99 19.35
CA LEU A 93 6.33 -5.38 18.05
C LEU A 93 5.31 -6.52 18.18
N HIS A 94 5.57 -7.47 19.08
CA HIS A 94 4.65 -8.57 19.35
C HIS A 94 3.29 -8.07 19.86
N ASN A 95 3.28 -7.09 20.79
CA ASN A 95 2.04 -6.51 21.30
C ASN A 95 1.22 -5.81 20.21
N LEU A 96 1.87 -5.15 19.25
CA LEU A 96 1.20 -4.55 18.09
C LEU A 96 0.49 -5.62 17.24
N PHE A 97 1.19 -6.70 16.92
CA PHE A 97 0.65 -7.80 16.12
C PHE A 97 -0.52 -8.52 16.77
N GLU A 98 -0.39 -8.87 18.04
CA GLU A 98 -1.48 -9.51 18.77
C GLU A 98 -2.71 -8.60 18.81
N THR A 99 -2.50 -7.29 18.99
CA THR A 99 -3.61 -6.34 19.09
C THR A 99 -4.35 -6.16 17.76
N ILE A 100 -3.63 -6.08 16.62
CA ILE A 100 -4.31 -5.98 15.32
C ILE A 100 -5.03 -7.28 14.96
N LEU A 101 -4.45 -8.46 15.24
CA LEU A 101 -5.12 -9.74 15.02
C LEU A 101 -6.37 -9.88 15.89
N GLU A 102 -6.28 -9.50 17.17
CA GLU A 102 -7.41 -9.49 18.10
C GLU A 102 -8.55 -8.60 17.60
N PHE A 103 -8.23 -7.35 17.23
CA PHE A 103 -9.22 -6.40 16.74
C PHE A 103 -9.86 -6.89 15.43
N THR A 104 -9.05 -7.30 14.46
CA THR A 104 -9.53 -7.76 13.14
C THR A 104 -10.45 -8.97 13.29
N ARG A 105 -10.12 -9.92 14.18
CA ARG A 105 -10.95 -11.10 14.44
C ARG A 105 -12.36 -10.74 14.95
N LYS A 106 -12.47 -9.65 15.71
CA LYS A 106 -13.71 -9.22 16.35
C LYS A 106 -14.56 -8.32 15.46
N GLU A 107 -13.92 -7.42 14.71
CA GLU A 107 -14.58 -6.26 14.10
C GLU A 107 -14.53 -6.24 12.57
N ALA A 108 -13.69 -7.06 11.93
CA ALA A 108 -13.47 -7.02 10.49
C ALA A 108 -13.91 -8.33 9.78
N PRO A 109 -14.11 -8.30 8.45
CA PRO A 109 -14.40 -9.50 7.67
C PRO A 109 -13.34 -10.61 7.83
N LEU A 110 -13.79 -11.87 7.75
CA LEU A 110 -12.94 -13.05 7.95
C LEU A 110 -11.78 -13.13 6.96
N ASP A 111 -11.94 -12.63 5.73
CA ASP A 111 -10.88 -12.62 4.74
C ASP A 111 -9.74 -11.66 5.11
N VAL A 112 -10.05 -10.49 5.69
CA VAL A 112 -9.04 -9.54 6.20
C VAL A 112 -8.24 -10.19 7.34
N TYR A 113 -8.94 -10.80 8.31
CA TYR A 113 -8.29 -11.54 9.39
C TYR A 113 -7.39 -12.66 8.87
N THR A 114 -7.87 -13.44 7.89
CA THR A 114 -7.11 -14.55 7.29
C THR A 114 -5.87 -14.04 6.55
N LYS A 115 -5.96 -12.91 5.83
CA LYS A 115 -4.81 -12.29 5.16
C LYS A 115 -3.75 -11.81 6.16
N LEU A 116 -4.17 -11.15 7.24
CA LEU A 116 -3.26 -10.70 8.30
C LEU A 116 -2.60 -11.87 9.04
N LEU A 117 -3.37 -12.92 9.36
CA LEU A 117 -2.86 -14.11 10.04
C LEU A 117 -1.80 -14.83 9.20
N ASN A 118 -1.97 -14.84 7.87
CA ASN A 118 -1.04 -15.47 6.93
C ASN A 118 0.03 -14.49 6.41
N MET A 119 0.14 -13.29 6.96
CA MET A 119 1.16 -12.32 6.56
C MET A 119 2.55 -12.86 6.90
N ASN A 120 3.48 -12.82 5.95
CA ASN A 120 4.87 -13.26 6.17
C ASN A 120 5.63 -12.26 7.04
N THR A 121 5.46 -12.34 8.37
CA THR A 121 6.08 -11.42 9.33
C THR A 121 7.61 -11.41 9.23
N THR A 122 8.25 -12.55 8.95
CA THR A 122 9.70 -12.62 8.76
C THR A 122 10.17 -11.68 7.64
N ALA A 123 9.53 -11.72 6.47
CA ALA A 123 9.88 -10.85 5.34
C ALA A 123 9.65 -9.36 5.63
N TRP A 124 8.67 -9.03 6.47
CA TRP A 124 8.36 -7.64 6.83
C TRP A 124 9.31 -7.06 7.90
N PHE A 125 9.66 -7.85 8.92
CA PHE A 125 10.35 -7.34 10.12
C PHE A 125 11.81 -7.74 10.22
N GLU A 126 12.11 -8.99 9.86
CA GLU A 126 13.39 -9.64 10.16
C GLU A 126 14.35 -9.64 8.97
N GLU A 127 13.83 -9.50 7.75
CA GLU A 127 14.63 -9.44 6.53
C GLU A 127 15.12 -8.01 6.23
N PRO A 128 16.42 -7.86 5.86
CA PRO A 128 16.98 -6.58 5.44
C PRO A 128 16.46 -6.18 4.05
N GLY A 129 16.62 -4.90 3.70
CA GLY A 129 16.25 -4.35 2.40
C GLY A 129 14.79 -3.87 2.32
N LEU A 130 14.26 -3.79 1.10
CA LEU A 130 12.91 -3.28 0.85
C LEU A 130 11.85 -4.25 1.39
N PRO A 131 10.69 -3.74 1.86
CA PRO A 131 9.59 -4.61 2.26
C PRO A 131 9.05 -5.42 1.07
N PRO A 132 8.39 -6.57 1.32
CA PRO A 132 7.87 -7.45 0.26
C PRO A 132 6.69 -6.85 -0.53
N TYR A 133 6.26 -5.65 -0.17
CA TYR A 133 5.16 -4.92 -0.76
C TYR A 133 5.60 -3.48 -1.03
N LYS A 134 5.33 -3.02 -2.24
CA LYS A 134 5.47 -1.62 -2.64
C LYS A 134 4.06 -1.04 -2.81
N PRO A 135 3.71 0.03 -2.09
CA PRO A 135 2.46 0.71 -2.34
C PRO A 135 2.43 1.23 -3.78
N GLU A 136 1.39 0.87 -4.51
CA GLU A 136 1.23 1.31 -5.88
C GLU A 136 0.45 2.63 -5.91
N TRP A 137 1.15 3.76 -5.87
CA TRP A 137 0.56 5.11 -5.91
C TRP A 137 -0.01 5.50 -7.29
N LEU A 138 -0.60 4.53 -8.00
CA LEU A 138 -1.18 4.70 -9.32
C LEU A 138 -2.26 5.78 -9.33
N LYS A 139 -3.14 5.78 -8.32
CA LYS A 139 -4.23 6.78 -8.21
C LYS A 139 -3.68 8.19 -8.07
N LEU A 140 -2.59 8.38 -7.32
CA LEU A 140 -1.93 9.69 -7.23
C LEU A 140 -1.35 10.11 -8.55
N GLY A 141 -0.58 9.25 -9.20
CA GLY A 141 0.05 9.61 -10.47
C GLY A 141 -1.03 10.02 -11.48
N ILE A 142 -2.15 9.29 -11.52
CA ILE A 142 -3.28 9.62 -12.41
C ILE A 142 -3.88 10.98 -12.05
N ARG A 143 -4.12 11.26 -10.76
CA ARG A 143 -4.72 12.52 -10.29
C ARG A 143 -3.80 13.73 -10.45
N SER A 144 -2.50 13.54 -10.25
CA SER A 144 -1.46 14.56 -10.46
C SER A 144 -1.09 14.74 -11.94
N ARG A 145 -1.70 13.96 -12.84
CA ARG A 145 -1.39 13.94 -14.28
C ARG A 145 0.09 13.65 -14.57
N TYR A 146 0.73 12.83 -13.73
CA TYR A 146 2.13 12.44 -13.87
C TYR A 146 2.29 11.39 -14.98
N LYS A 147 2.64 11.82 -16.19
CA LYS A 147 2.71 10.97 -17.40
C LYS A 147 3.45 9.63 -17.21
N PRO A 148 4.59 9.54 -16.51
CA PRO A 148 5.28 8.25 -16.31
C PRO A 148 4.49 7.19 -15.52
N ILE A 149 3.40 7.58 -14.83
CA ILE A 149 2.54 6.60 -14.14
C ILE A 149 1.73 5.75 -15.13
N VAL A 150 1.43 6.27 -16.32
CA VAL A 150 0.48 5.66 -17.26
C VAL A 150 0.89 4.23 -17.60
N GLU A 151 2.17 4.04 -17.90
CA GLU A 151 2.75 2.73 -18.19
C GLU A 151 2.71 1.80 -16.97
N GLN A 152 2.88 2.32 -15.76
CA GLN A 152 2.78 1.55 -14.52
C GLN A 152 1.33 1.12 -14.25
N VAL A 153 0.36 2.00 -14.49
CA VAL A 153 -1.08 1.68 -14.38
C VAL A 153 -1.44 0.53 -15.31
N PHE A 154 -1.05 0.62 -16.58
CA PHE A 154 -1.38 -0.41 -17.55
C PHE A 154 -0.69 -1.75 -17.23
N ARG A 155 0.60 -1.74 -16.87
CA ARG A 155 1.31 -2.95 -16.42
C ARG A 155 0.63 -3.61 -15.21
N PHE A 156 0.18 -2.83 -14.24
CA PHE A 156 -0.55 -3.37 -13.09
C PHE A 156 -1.90 -3.97 -13.47
N THR A 157 -2.68 -3.29 -14.31
CA THR A 157 -3.98 -3.81 -14.75
C THR A 157 -3.86 -5.05 -15.66
N GLU A 158 -2.69 -5.25 -16.29
CA GLU A 158 -2.36 -6.45 -17.06
C GLU A 158 -1.96 -7.63 -16.17
N SER A 159 -1.37 -7.37 -15.00
CA SER A 159 -0.90 -8.42 -14.09
C SER A 159 -2.02 -9.07 -13.27
N GLN A 160 -3.16 -8.39 -13.09
CA GLN A 160 -4.29 -8.88 -12.30
C GLN A 160 -5.66 -8.49 -12.90
N GLY A 161 -6.70 -9.26 -12.55
CA GLY A 161 -8.09 -9.05 -12.99
C GLY A 161 -9.08 -8.63 -11.90
N ARG A 162 -8.61 -8.12 -10.76
CA ARG A 162 -9.43 -7.68 -9.62
C ARG A 162 -10.31 -6.49 -10.00
N ILE A 163 -11.62 -6.69 -9.87
CA ILE A 163 -12.66 -5.73 -10.27
C ILE A 163 -12.42 -4.35 -9.65
N TYR A 164 -12.27 -4.28 -8.32
CA TYR A 164 -12.17 -3.01 -7.59
C TYR A 164 -11.03 -2.13 -8.12
N PHE A 165 -9.84 -2.72 -8.32
CA PHE A 165 -8.68 -1.99 -8.82
C PHE A 165 -8.84 -1.57 -10.28
N ASN A 166 -9.18 -2.52 -11.15
CA ASN A 166 -9.25 -2.24 -12.59
C ASN A 166 -10.37 -1.25 -12.92
N GLN A 167 -11.52 -1.35 -12.26
CA GLN A 167 -12.64 -0.42 -12.44
C GLN A 167 -12.25 1.01 -12.06
N GLN A 168 -11.63 1.20 -10.89
CA GLN A 168 -11.25 2.54 -10.43
C GLN A 168 -10.14 3.14 -11.29
N LEU A 169 -9.11 2.36 -11.63
CA LEU A 169 -7.97 2.87 -12.41
C LEU A 169 -8.38 3.25 -13.84
N PHE A 170 -9.20 2.43 -14.50
CA PHE A 170 -9.69 2.75 -15.85
C PHE A 170 -10.64 3.95 -15.86
N ARG A 171 -11.49 4.11 -14.84
CA ARG A 171 -12.29 5.32 -14.66
C ARG A 171 -11.41 6.57 -14.54
N ASP A 172 -10.47 6.57 -13.60
CA ASP A 172 -9.62 7.73 -13.32
C ASP A 172 -8.74 8.08 -14.54
N MET A 173 -8.26 7.07 -15.27
CA MET A 173 -7.52 7.22 -16.53
C MET A 173 -8.39 7.73 -17.68
N TYR A 174 -9.64 7.29 -17.79
CA TYR A 174 -10.58 7.79 -18.81
C TYR A 174 -10.99 9.24 -18.58
N ASP A 175 -11.08 9.66 -17.32
CA ASP A 175 -11.30 11.05 -16.93
C ASP A 175 -10.06 11.93 -17.20
N TRP A 176 -8.90 11.32 -17.44
CA TRP A 176 -7.74 11.99 -18.03
C TRP A 176 -7.88 12.13 -19.54
N LYS A 177 -8.35 13.31 -20.01
CA LYS A 177 -8.64 13.57 -21.43
C LYS A 177 -7.48 13.19 -22.37
N GLU A 178 -6.25 13.52 -21.98
CA GLU A 178 -5.03 13.24 -22.74
C GLU A 178 -4.71 11.75 -22.85
N GLN A 179 -5.14 10.93 -21.90
CA GLN A 179 -4.87 9.48 -21.87
C GLN A 179 -6.10 8.64 -22.24
N ARG A 180 -7.24 9.28 -22.54
CA ARG A 180 -8.51 8.59 -22.82
C ARG A 180 -8.41 7.61 -23.97
N VAL A 181 -7.77 8.01 -25.08
CA VAL A 181 -7.63 7.16 -26.27
C VAL A 181 -6.82 5.91 -25.92
N GLU A 182 -5.64 6.09 -25.33
CA GLU A 182 -4.74 5.01 -24.92
C GLU A 182 -5.39 4.08 -23.88
N THR A 183 -6.21 4.63 -22.98
CA THR A 183 -6.98 3.87 -22.00
C THR A 183 -8.00 2.96 -22.67
N ILE A 184 -8.76 3.48 -23.66
CA ILE A 184 -9.73 2.68 -24.41
C ILE A 184 -9.03 1.58 -25.23
N GLU A 185 -7.93 1.93 -25.91
CA GLU A 185 -7.14 0.97 -26.69
C GLU A 185 -6.60 -0.16 -25.80
N THR A 186 -6.04 0.20 -24.66
CA THR A 186 -5.53 -0.77 -23.68
C THR A 186 -6.65 -1.66 -23.14
N TYR A 187 -7.83 -1.09 -22.82
CA TYR A 187 -9.00 -1.89 -22.44
C TYR A 187 -9.35 -2.95 -23.49
N HIS A 188 -9.43 -2.56 -24.77
CA HIS A 188 -9.73 -3.51 -25.84
C HIS A 188 -8.67 -4.61 -25.97
N ARG A 189 -7.39 -4.28 -25.72
CA ARG A 189 -6.28 -5.24 -25.74
C ARG A 189 -6.38 -6.28 -24.62
N ILE A 190 -6.81 -5.89 -23.41
CA ILE A 190 -6.63 -6.72 -22.21
C ILE A 190 -7.94 -7.26 -21.61
N LYS A 191 -9.11 -6.71 -21.97
CA LYS A 191 -10.41 -7.08 -21.36
C LYS A 191 -10.73 -8.58 -21.38
N ASN A 192 -10.26 -9.32 -22.38
CA ASN A 192 -10.51 -10.76 -22.53
C ASN A 192 -9.61 -11.62 -21.63
N ARG A 193 -8.60 -11.02 -20.98
CA ARG A 193 -7.74 -11.69 -20.00
C ARG A 193 -8.34 -11.69 -18.59
N TRP A 194 -9.30 -10.80 -18.33
CA TRP A 194 -9.98 -10.74 -17.04
C TRP A 194 -11.23 -11.64 -17.02
N MET A 195 -11.80 -11.82 -15.83
CA MET A 195 -13.14 -12.37 -15.70
C MET A 195 -14.14 -11.48 -16.46
N PHE A 196 -15.13 -12.10 -17.09
CA PHE A 196 -16.16 -11.42 -17.88
C PHE A 196 -16.76 -10.21 -17.14
N ILE A 197 -17.09 -10.38 -15.85
CA ILE A 197 -17.67 -9.32 -15.03
C ILE A 197 -16.74 -8.11 -14.87
N THR A 198 -15.42 -8.32 -14.74
CA THR A 198 -14.43 -7.25 -14.66
C THR A 198 -14.40 -6.47 -15.97
N GLY A 199 -14.31 -7.16 -17.11
CA GLY A 199 -14.32 -6.52 -18.43
C GLY A 199 -15.61 -5.73 -18.67
N TYR A 200 -16.76 -6.30 -18.32
CA TYR A 200 -18.06 -5.65 -18.45
C TYR A 200 -18.15 -4.37 -17.61
N LEU A 201 -17.80 -4.43 -16.31
CA LEU A 201 -17.86 -3.28 -15.41
C LEU A 201 -16.89 -2.18 -15.81
N VAL A 202 -15.65 -2.53 -16.21
CA VAL A 202 -14.68 -1.56 -16.72
C VAL A 202 -15.21 -0.88 -17.99
N GLY A 203 -15.77 -1.64 -18.94
CA GLY A 203 -16.32 -1.04 -20.16
C GLY A 203 -17.50 -0.09 -19.92
N ARG A 204 -18.28 -0.30 -18.85
CA ARG A 204 -19.30 0.66 -18.40
C ARG A 204 -18.69 1.98 -17.92
N GLU A 205 -17.60 1.93 -17.14
CA GLU A 205 -16.88 3.16 -16.71
C GLU A 205 -16.35 3.95 -17.91
N LEU A 206 -15.89 3.24 -18.94
CA LEU A 206 -15.39 3.84 -20.18
C LEU A 206 -16.49 4.33 -21.12
N LYS A 207 -17.77 4.18 -20.74
CA LYS A 207 -18.95 4.55 -21.54
C LYS A 207 -18.98 3.87 -22.91
N LEU A 208 -18.49 2.63 -22.98
CA LEU A 208 -18.43 1.84 -24.22
C LEU A 208 -19.70 1.00 -24.44
N PHE A 209 -20.57 0.95 -23.44
CA PHE A 209 -21.86 0.27 -23.48
C PHE A 209 -22.95 1.29 -23.13
N CYS A 210 -24.04 1.26 -23.90
CA CYS A 210 -25.27 2.02 -23.62
C CYS A 210 -26.09 1.31 -22.54
#